data_AF-A0A7C7Z3D9-F1
#
_entry.id   AF-A0A7C7Z3D9-F1
#
_cell.length_a   1.000
_cell.length_b   1.000
_cell.length_c   1.000
_cell.angle_alpha   90.00
_cell.angle_beta   90.00
_cell.angle_gamma   90.00
#
_symmetry.space_group_name_H-M   'P 1'
#
loop_
_entity.id
_entity.type
_entity.pdbx_description
1 polymer ?
#
loop_
_entity_poly.entity_id
_entity_poly.type
_entity_poly.pdbx_seq_one_letter_code
_entity_poly.pdbx_strand_id
1 'polypeptide(L)'
;MARVWRYLSDSADSSSPVTKARSPQELKNKLELAVGRTGIDVDTMLSDIDDYLNESVKTSHPHFMNPLWGGTDVASLAGEFITALTNTSMYTFELAPMATLIENEMVDTMLKLVGYKAGEGIFTTGGSNGNLLGLLCARDRKFPDAQRVGLGGKQLVAFIS
;
A
#
# COMPACT_ATOMS: atom_id res chain seq x y z
N MET A 1 -12.57 -3.37 -17.13
CA MET A 1 -11.35 -3.95 -17.75
C MET A 1 -10.77 -3.11 -18.88
N ALA A 2 -11.54 -2.65 -19.88
CA ALA A 2 -10.98 -1.85 -20.99
C ALA A 2 -10.20 -0.59 -20.56
N ARG A 3 -10.71 0.18 -19.59
CA ARG A 3 -10.03 1.36 -19.02
C ARG A 3 -8.68 1.02 -18.38
N VAL A 4 -8.62 -0.07 -17.63
CA VAL A 4 -7.40 -0.52 -16.94
C VAL A 4 -6.31 -0.85 -17.95
N TRP A 5 -6.63 -1.65 -18.98
CA TRP A 5 -5.66 -2.01 -20.01
C TRP A 5 -5.18 -0.80 -20.81
N ARG A 6 -6.09 0.09 -21.20
CA ARG A 6 -5.73 1.36 -21.84
C ARG A 6 -4.76 2.17 -20.98
N TYR A 7 -5.07 2.35 -19.70
CA TYR A 7 -4.21 3.10 -18.78
C TYR A 7 -2.83 2.44 -18.59
N LEU A 8 -2.75 1.11 -18.49
CA LEU A 8 -1.47 0.39 -18.39
C LEU A 8 -0.62 0.59 -19.65
N SER A 9 -1.22 0.44 -20.84
CA SER A 9 -0.53 0.70 -22.12
C SER A 9 -0.03 2.14 -22.22
N ASP A 10 -0.90 3.10 -21.92
CA ASP A 10 -0.57 4.53 -21.98
C ASP A 10 0.48 4.92 -20.93
N SER A 11 0.50 4.26 -19.78
CA SER A 11 1.45 4.55 -18.70
C SER A 11 2.85 4.03 -18.98
N ALA A 12 2.98 2.97 -19.77
CA ALA A 12 4.28 2.41 -20.17
C ALA A 12 4.88 3.10 -21.41
N ASP A 13 4.11 3.91 -22.14
CA ASP A 13 4.56 4.62 -23.34
C ASP A 13 5.51 5.77 -23.01
N SER A 14 6.79 5.60 -23.38
CA SER A 14 7.86 6.57 -23.20
C SER A 14 7.76 7.84 -24.06
N SER A 15 6.89 7.85 -25.08
CA SER A 15 6.65 9.02 -25.91
C SER A 15 5.76 10.07 -25.23
N SER A 16 5.07 9.67 -24.17
CA SER A 16 4.15 10.51 -23.40
C SER A 16 4.83 11.11 -22.15
N PRO A 17 4.38 12.24 -21.62
CA PRO A 17 4.96 12.78 -20.39
C PRO A 17 4.53 11.95 -19.16
N VAL A 18 5.45 11.79 -18.19
CA VAL A 18 5.19 11.13 -16.88
C VAL A 18 4.02 11.77 -16.13
N THR A 19 3.91 13.09 -16.21
CA THR A 19 2.84 13.91 -15.61
C THR A 19 2.55 15.10 -16.50
N LYS A 20 1.32 15.60 -16.47
CA LYS A 20 0.91 16.82 -17.17
C LYS A 20 1.26 18.10 -16.44
N ALA A 21 1.80 18.01 -15.22
CA ALA A 21 2.26 19.13 -14.40
C ALA A 21 1.23 20.27 -14.22
N ARG A 22 -0.06 19.94 -14.15
CA ARG A 22 -1.13 20.92 -13.87
C ARG A 22 -1.04 21.44 -12.44
N SER A 23 -1.40 22.70 -12.26
CA SER A 23 -1.53 23.30 -10.94
C SER A 23 -2.74 22.72 -10.18
N PRO A 24 -2.73 22.77 -8.83
CA PRO A 24 -3.88 22.33 -8.03
C PRO A 24 -5.17 23.07 -8.37
N GLN A 25 -5.10 24.35 -8.77
CA GLN A 25 -6.28 25.14 -9.13
C GLN A 25 -6.88 24.66 -10.46
N GLU A 26 -6.05 24.34 -11.45
CA GLU A 26 -6.52 23.79 -12.73
C GLU A 26 -7.20 22.43 -12.54
N LEU A 27 -6.66 21.57 -11.66
CA LEU A 27 -7.27 20.27 -11.35
C LEU A 27 -8.60 20.43 -10.60
N LYS A 28 -8.69 21.35 -9.64
CA LYS A 28 -9.93 21.66 -8.92
C LYS A 28 -11.03 22.19 -9.85
N ASN A 29 -10.66 23.00 -10.84
CA ASN A 29 -11.63 23.52 -11.81
C ASN A 29 -12.15 22.43 -12.77
N LYS A 30 -11.41 21.32 -12.90
CA LYS A 30 -11.74 20.22 -13.80
C LYS A 30 -12.56 19.12 -13.11
N LEU A 31 -12.37 18.93 -11.80
CA LEU A 31 -13.06 17.91 -11.02
C LEU A 31 -14.10 18.59 -10.11
N GLU A 32 -15.38 18.26 -10.27
CA GLU A 32 -16.41 18.65 -9.31
C GLU A 32 -16.29 17.77 -8.05
N LEU A 33 -15.41 18.17 -7.13
CA LEU A 33 -15.12 17.40 -5.91
C LEU A 33 -16.19 17.54 -4.81
N ALA A 34 -17.20 18.40 -5.02
CA ALA A 34 -18.21 18.68 -4.01
C ALA A 34 -19.16 17.49 -3.85
N VAL A 35 -19.18 16.88 -2.65
CA VAL A 35 -20.08 15.77 -2.35
C VAL A 35 -21.47 16.31 -2.02
N GLY A 36 -22.41 16.13 -2.95
CA GLY A 36 -23.81 16.51 -2.80
C GLY A 36 -24.62 15.55 -1.91
N ARG A 37 -25.87 15.93 -1.62
CA ARG A 37 -26.85 15.05 -0.92
C ARG A 37 -27.46 13.98 -1.83
N THR A 38 -27.36 14.16 -3.13
CA THR A 38 -27.86 13.27 -4.17
C THR A 38 -26.69 12.66 -4.93
N GLY A 39 -26.80 11.39 -5.32
CA GLY A 39 -25.81 10.75 -6.17
C GLY A 39 -25.82 11.30 -7.60
N ILE A 40 -24.75 11.01 -8.32
CA ILE A 40 -24.62 11.25 -9.76
C ILE A 40 -25.02 10.00 -10.55
N ASP A 41 -25.30 10.16 -11.83
CA ASP A 41 -25.52 9.03 -12.73
C ASP A 41 -24.21 8.29 -13.06
N VAL A 42 -24.35 7.09 -13.62
CA VAL A 42 -23.22 6.21 -13.93
C VAL A 42 -22.32 6.80 -15.00
N ASP A 43 -22.85 7.51 -15.99
CA ASP A 43 -22.05 8.06 -17.09
C ASP A 43 -21.17 9.20 -16.59
N THR A 44 -21.70 10.07 -15.72
CA THR A 44 -20.93 11.09 -15.02
C THR A 44 -19.82 10.46 -14.18
N MET A 45 -20.14 9.43 -13.38
CA MET A 45 -19.13 8.72 -12.57
C MET A 45 -18.03 8.10 -13.44
N LEU A 46 -18.38 7.50 -14.58
CA LEU A 46 -17.42 6.91 -15.51
C LEU A 46 -16.54 7.97 -16.18
N SER A 47 -17.10 9.15 -16.48
CA SER A 47 -16.35 10.31 -16.97
C SER A 47 -15.35 10.81 -15.93
N ASP A 48 -15.75 10.91 -14.66
CA ASP A 48 -14.86 11.30 -13.56
C ASP A 48 -13.68 10.32 -13.39
N ILE A 49 -13.95 9.01 -13.55
CA ILE A 49 -12.89 7.99 -13.57
C ILE A 49 -11.93 8.19 -14.74
N ASP A 50 -12.44 8.48 -15.94
CA ASP A 50 -11.61 8.75 -17.11
C ASP A 50 -10.74 10.00 -16.91
N ASP A 51 -11.28 11.05 -16.30
CA ASP A 51 -10.52 12.25 -15.95
C ASP A 51 -9.47 11.99 -14.87
N TYR A 52 -9.82 11.23 -13.81
CA TYR A 52 -8.86 10.83 -12.78
C TYR A 52 -7.68 10.06 -13.37
N LEU A 53 -7.93 9.05 -14.21
CA LEU A 53 -6.88 8.26 -14.86
C LEU A 53 -6.04 9.13 -15.79
N ASN A 54 -6.65 10.06 -16.51
CA ASN A 54 -5.98 10.93 -17.46
C ASN A 54 -5.08 11.98 -16.78
N GLU A 55 -5.43 12.45 -15.58
CA GLU A 55 -4.62 13.40 -14.80
C GLU A 55 -3.65 12.72 -13.81
N SER A 56 -3.76 11.41 -13.61
CA SER A 56 -2.89 10.64 -12.73
C SER A 56 -1.45 10.60 -13.24
N VAL A 57 -0.49 10.61 -12.31
CA VAL A 57 0.92 10.39 -12.62
C VAL A 57 1.10 8.97 -13.14
N LYS A 58 1.83 8.81 -14.24
CA LYS A 58 2.12 7.52 -14.86
C LYS A 58 3.26 6.83 -14.12
N THR A 59 2.95 6.14 -13.04
CA THR A 59 3.94 5.48 -12.18
C THR A 59 4.64 4.29 -12.83
N SER A 60 4.07 3.75 -13.91
CA SER A 60 4.70 2.71 -14.76
C SER A 60 5.58 3.26 -15.87
N HIS A 61 5.71 4.58 -15.98
CA HIS A 61 6.50 5.18 -17.03
C HIS A 61 8.00 4.91 -16.82
N PRO A 62 8.77 4.55 -17.86
CA PRO A 62 10.20 4.24 -17.72
C PRO A 62 11.05 5.37 -17.12
N HIS A 63 10.58 6.61 -17.26
CA HIS A 63 11.23 7.81 -16.72
C HIS A 63 10.64 8.28 -15.37
N PHE A 64 9.75 7.51 -14.73
CA PHE A 64 9.24 7.82 -13.39
C PHE A 64 10.28 7.42 -12.33
N MET A 65 11.06 8.41 -11.87
CA MET A 65 12.21 8.20 -10.98
C MET A 65 12.10 8.96 -9.65
N ASN A 66 10.87 9.28 -9.20
CA ASN A 66 10.67 10.17 -8.06
C ASN A 66 10.73 9.44 -6.70
N PRO A 67 9.91 8.41 -6.42
CA PRO A 67 10.02 7.63 -5.19
C PRO A 67 10.86 6.35 -5.38
N LEU A 68 11.06 5.61 -4.29
CA LEU A 68 11.77 4.32 -4.26
C LEU A 68 10.99 3.14 -4.85
N TRP A 69 9.95 3.42 -5.63
CA TRP A 69 9.08 2.43 -6.27
C TRP A 69 8.58 2.96 -7.61
N GLY A 70 8.20 2.05 -8.50
CA GLY A 70 7.70 2.38 -9.83
C GLY A 70 7.40 1.10 -10.60
N GLY A 71 6.71 1.24 -11.72
CA GLY A 71 6.24 0.09 -12.49
C GLY A 71 4.89 -0.45 -11.98
N THR A 72 4.30 -1.34 -12.76
CA THR A 72 3.14 -2.12 -12.36
C THR A 72 3.32 -3.54 -12.88
N ASP A 73 3.29 -4.49 -11.96
CA ASP A 73 3.29 -5.91 -12.27
C ASP A 73 1.84 -6.40 -12.43
N VAL A 74 1.56 -7.10 -13.53
CA VAL A 74 0.19 -7.52 -13.88
C VAL A 74 -0.32 -8.58 -12.92
N ALA A 75 0.55 -9.46 -12.41
CA ALA A 75 0.14 -10.49 -11.44
C ALA A 75 -0.22 -9.86 -10.09
N SER A 76 0.57 -8.88 -9.64
CA SER A 76 0.30 -8.09 -8.45
C SER A 76 -1.02 -7.31 -8.55
N LEU A 77 -1.28 -6.68 -9.71
CA LEU A 77 -2.56 -5.99 -9.94
C LEU A 77 -3.77 -6.95 -9.93
N ALA A 78 -3.62 -8.16 -10.49
CA ALA A 78 -4.67 -9.17 -10.38
C ALA A 78 -4.91 -9.59 -8.92
N GLY A 79 -3.84 -9.70 -8.13
CA GLY A 79 -3.92 -9.91 -6.68
C GLY A 79 -4.73 -8.82 -5.98
N GLU A 80 -4.45 -7.54 -6.28
CA GLU A 80 -5.21 -6.41 -5.73
C GLU A 80 -6.71 -6.46 -6.09
N PHE A 81 -7.05 -6.83 -7.33
CA PHE A 81 -8.46 -7.01 -7.70
C PHE A 81 -9.13 -8.16 -6.93
N ILE A 82 -8.43 -9.27 -6.71
CA ILE A 82 -8.95 -10.39 -5.91
C ILE A 82 -9.11 -9.98 -4.45
N THR A 83 -8.15 -9.24 -3.88
CA THR A 83 -8.24 -8.70 -2.52
C THR A 83 -9.44 -7.78 -2.36
N ALA A 84 -9.63 -6.83 -3.28
CA ALA A 84 -10.77 -5.91 -3.25
C ALA A 84 -12.11 -6.64 -3.47
N LEU A 85 -12.14 -7.65 -4.35
CA LEU A 85 -13.33 -8.46 -4.62
C LEU A 85 -13.76 -9.28 -3.40
N THR A 86 -12.79 -9.89 -2.71
CA THR A 86 -13.07 -10.75 -1.55
C THR A 86 -13.37 -9.96 -0.29
N ASN A 87 -12.80 -8.75 -0.15
CA ASN A 87 -13.07 -7.81 0.93
C ASN A 87 -13.04 -8.45 2.34
N THR A 88 -12.09 -9.37 2.56
CA THR A 88 -11.88 -10.04 3.85
C THR A 88 -10.92 -9.26 4.75
N SER A 89 -10.77 -9.70 6.01
CA SER A 89 -9.87 -9.11 6.99
C SER A 89 -8.95 -10.15 7.63
N MET A 90 -7.68 -9.79 7.78
CA MET A 90 -6.60 -10.66 8.28
C MET A 90 -6.58 -10.86 9.81
N TYR A 91 -7.67 -10.57 10.52
CA TYR A 91 -7.66 -10.61 12.00
C TYR A 91 -7.89 -12.02 12.60
N THR A 92 -8.54 -12.93 11.88
CA THR A 92 -8.75 -14.33 12.28
C THR A 92 -8.63 -15.28 11.10
N PHE A 93 -8.22 -16.51 11.40
CA PHE A 93 -8.15 -17.59 10.42
C PHE A 93 -9.52 -17.93 9.82
N GLU A 94 -10.61 -17.82 10.59
CA GLU A 94 -11.96 -18.14 10.11
C GLU A 94 -12.41 -17.25 8.95
N LEU A 95 -12.00 -15.97 8.95
CA LEU A 95 -12.39 -15.03 7.90
C LEU A 95 -11.42 -15.00 6.72
N ALA A 96 -10.14 -15.29 6.95
CA ALA A 96 -9.10 -15.17 5.93
C ALA A 96 -8.20 -16.42 5.83
N PRO A 97 -8.75 -17.66 5.79
CA PRO A 97 -7.96 -18.88 5.99
C PRO A 97 -6.84 -19.02 4.95
N MET A 98 -7.14 -18.81 3.67
CA MET A 98 -6.15 -18.89 2.60
C MET A 98 -5.12 -17.76 2.67
N ALA A 99 -5.55 -16.54 2.97
CA ALA A 99 -4.65 -15.40 3.06
C ALA A 99 -3.71 -15.51 4.28
N THR A 100 -4.18 -16.04 5.41
CA THR A 100 -3.34 -16.36 6.57
C THR A 100 -2.27 -17.40 6.23
N LEU A 101 -2.62 -18.47 5.50
CA LEU A 101 -1.62 -19.46 5.08
C LEU A 101 -0.58 -18.87 4.11
N ILE A 102 -1.01 -18.02 3.17
CA ILE A 102 -0.11 -17.32 2.26
C ILE A 102 0.84 -16.40 3.03
N GLU A 103 0.32 -15.61 3.98
CA GLU A 103 1.14 -14.72 4.82
C GLU A 103 2.21 -15.50 5.60
N ASN A 104 1.83 -16.62 6.23
CA ASN A 104 2.77 -17.47 6.95
C ASN A 104 3.90 -18.00 6.04
N GLU A 105 3.58 -18.49 4.84
CA GLU A 105 4.60 -18.97 3.90
C GLU A 105 5.51 -17.83 3.42
N MET A 106 4.96 -16.63 3.20
CA MET A 106 5.75 -15.46 2.81
C MET A 106 6.71 -15.04 3.93
N VAL A 107 6.24 -15.02 5.18
CA VAL A 107 7.09 -14.74 6.36
C VAL A 107 8.20 -15.78 6.47
N ASP A 108 7.88 -17.08 6.39
CA ASP A 108 8.87 -18.15 6.42
C ASP A 108 9.89 -18.04 5.29
N THR A 109 9.45 -17.66 4.10
CA THR A 109 10.33 -17.41 2.96
C THR A 109 11.27 -16.24 3.23
N MET A 110 10.77 -15.12 3.76
CA MET A 110 11.60 -13.96 4.12
C MET A 110 12.62 -14.31 5.22
N LEU A 111 12.22 -15.07 6.24
CA LEU A 111 13.11 -15.55 7.30
C LEU A 111 14.27 -16.39 6.73
N LYS A 112 13.96 -17.31 5.80
CA LYS A 112 14.97 -18.14 5.11
C LYS A 112 15.94 -17.29 4.29
N LEU A 113 15.44 -16.28 3.56
CA LEU A 113 16.26 -15.38 2.76
C LEU A 113 17.26 -14.56 3.61
N VAL A 114 16.84 -14.15 4.81
CA VAL A 114 17.73 -13.47 5.78
C VAL A 114 18.73 -14.45 6.42
N GLY A 115 18.45 -15.76 6.39
CA GLY A 115 19.31 -16.80 6.97
C GLY A 115 18.92 -17.21 8.39
N TYR A 116 17.69 -16.88 8.84
CA TYR A 116 17.19 -17.31 10.14
C TYR A 116 16.68 -18.76 10.11
N LYS A 117 16.94 -19.50 11.19
CA LYS A 117 16.49 -20.89 11.35
C LYS A 117 15.05 -21.01 11.88
N ALA A 118 14.61 -19.99 12.61
CA ALA A 118 13.28 -19.86 13.18
C ALA A 118 13.00 -18.38 13.44
N GLY A 119 11.73 -18.00 13.39
CA GLY A 119 11.29 -16.64 13.65
C GLY A 119 9.78 -16.52 13.47
N GLU A 120 9.27 -15.34 13.78
CA GLU A 120 7.88 -14.95 13.55
C GLU A 120 7.87 -13.56 12.91
N GLY A 121 6.77 -13.24 12.23
CA GLY A 121 6.61 -11.97 11.53
C GLY A 121 5.16 -11.75 11.14
N ILE A 122 4.86 -10.51 10.79
CA ILE A 122 3.56 -10.07 10.29
C ILE A 122 3.78 -8.96 9.27
N PHE A 123 2.94 -8.88 8.24
CA PHE A 123 2.96 -7.72 7.35
C PHE A 123 2.41 -6.49 8.06
N THR A 124 3.11 -5.37 7.94
CA THR A 124 2.68 -4.09 8.50
C THR A 124 2.23 -3.13 7.40
N THR A 125 1.44 -2.13 7.76
CA THR A 125 1.01 -1.05 6.86
C THR A 125 2.15 -0.04 6.63
N GLY A 126 3.24 -0.51 6.03
CA GLY A 126 4.46 0.25 5.74
C GLY A 126 5.62 -0.03 6.70
N GLY A 127 6.83 0.26 6.23
CA GLY A 127 8.08 -0.04 6.96
C GLY A 127 8.25 0.73 8.27
N SER A 128 7.70 1.94 8.38
CA SER A 128 7.74 2.72 9.63
C SER A 128 7.03 2.00 10.78
N ASN A 129 5.90 1.34 10.50
CA ASN A 129 5.20 0.51 11.50
C ASN A 129 5.98 -0.75 11.83
N GLY A 130 6.68 -1.34 10.85
CA GLY A 130 7.63 -2.43 11.08
C GLY A 130 8.76 -2.04 12.03
N ASN A 131 9.36 -0.85 11.85
CA ASN A 131 10.39 -0.32 12.75
C ASN A 131 9.85 -0.10 14.17
N LEU A 132 8.66 0.48 14.30
CA LEU A 132 8.00 0.66 15.59
C LEU A 132 7.74 -0.69 16.28
N LEU A 133 7.22 -1.67 15.55
CA LEU A 133 6.98 -3.02 16.07
C LEU A 133 8.29 -3.67 16.53
N GLY A 134 9.37 -3.54 15.77
CA GLY A 134 10.70 -4.03 16.16
C GLY A 134 11.19 -3.41 17.48
N LEU A 135 11.02 -2.09 17.66
CA LEU A 135 11.33 -1.41 18.92
C LEU A 135 10.45 -1.88 20.08
N LEU A 136 9.16 -2.12 19.84
CA LEU A 136 8.24 -2.66 20.84
C LEU A 136 8.64 -4.08 21.26
N CYS A 137 8.97 -4.96 20.31
CA CYS A 137 9.49 -6.30 20.60
C CYS A 137 10.79 -6.24 21.41
N ALA A 138 11.71 -5.33 21.07
CA ALA A 138 12.95 -5.15 21.83
C ALA A 138 12.69 -4.65 23.26
N ARG A 139 11.77 -3.70 23.43
CA ARG A 139 11.33 -3.20 24.73
C ARG A 139 10.72 -4.32 25.56
N ASP A 140 9.77 -5.06 25.00
CA ASP A 140 9.02 -6.09 25.73
C ASP A 140 9.90 -7.30 26.05
N ARG A 141 10.89 -7.61 25.20
CA ARG A 141 11.94 -8.59 25.52
C ARG A 141 12.79 -8.15 26.71
N LYS A 142 13.14 -6.86 26.82
CA LYS A 142 13.97 -6.33 27.90
C LYS A 142 13.18 -6.07 29.19
N PHE A 143 11.92 -5.68 29.05
CA PHE A 143 11.01 -5.30 30.13
C PHE A 143 9.63 -5.93 29.88
N PRO A 144 9.44 -7.22 30.20
CA PRO A 144 8.21 -7.97 29.85
C PRO A 144 6.92 -7.37 30.42
N ASP A 145 7.00 -6.76 31.60
CA ASP A 145 5.83 -6.16 32.26
C ASP A 145 5.54 -4.72 31.81
N ALA A 146 6.35 -4.15 30.91
CA ALA A 146 6.25 -2.74 30.51
C ALA A 146 4.88 -2.39 29.91
N GLN A 147 4.20 -3.35 29.27
CA GLN A 147 2.85 -3.14 28.75
C GLN A 147 1.80 -2.95 29.86
N ARG A 148 2.00 -3.52 31.05
CA ARG A 148 1.05 -3.48 32.16
C ARG A 148 1.35 -2.39 33.17
N VAL A 149 2.62 -2.27 33.55
CA VAL A 149 3.06 -1.39 34.66
C VAL A 149 3.76 -0.13 34.17
N GLY A 150 3.94 0.01 32.85
CA GLY A 150 4.74 1.08 32.26
C GLY A 150 6.24 0.92 32.54
N LEU A 151 7.01 1.97 32.28
CA LEU A 151 8.47 1.92 32.38
C LEU A 151 9.01 2.39 33.74
N GLY A 152 8.16 2.82 34.68
CA GLY A 152 8.57 3.18 36.05
C GLY A 152 9.73 4.21 36.11
N GLY A 153 9.70 5.22 35.25
CA GLY A 153 10.73 6.26 35.17
C GLY A 153 12.02 5.88 34.44
N LYS A 154 12.11 4.68 33.86
CA LYS A 154 13.27 4.28 33.04
C LYS A 154 13.32 5.08 31.75
N GLN A 155 14.49 5.65 31.46
CA GLN A 155 14.77 6.27 30.17
C GLN A 155 15.40 5.24 29.24
N LEU A 156 14.69 4.92 28.16
CA LEU A 156 15.17 4.02 27.12
C LEU A 156 15.82 4.83 26.02
N VAL A 157 16.95 4.35 25.51
CA VAL A 157 17.69 4.98 24.41
C VAL A 157 17.85 3.94 23.30
N ALA A 158 17.48 4.32 22.08
CA ALA A 158 17.75 3.57 20.87
C ALA A 158 18.79 4.34 20.04
N PHE A 159 19.74 3.61 19.46
CA PHE A 159 20.75 4.19 18.56
C PHE A 159 20.39 3.83 17.13
N ILE A 160 20.42 4.83 16.25
CA ILE A 160 20.26 4.69 14.80
C ILE A 160 21.46 5.35 14.13
N SER A 161 21.72 4.99 12.87
CA SER A 161 22.81 5.58 12.07
C SER A 161 22.62 7.06 11.79
#